data_AF-A0A166GS35-F1
#
_entry.id   AF-A0A166GS35-F1
#
_cell.length_a   1.000
_cell.length_b   1.000
_cell.length_c   1.000
_cell.angle_alpha   90.00
_cell.angle_beta   90.00
_cell.angle_gamma   90.00
#
_symmetry.space_group_name_H-M   'P 1'
#
loop_
_entity.id
_entity.type
_entity.pdbx_description
1 polymer ?
#
loop_
_entity_poly.entity_id
_entity_poly.type
_entity_poly.pdbx_seq_one_letter_code
_entity_poly.pdbx_strand_id
1 'polypeptide(L)'
;MKQSSLKFTTLFGVIVIVLGVILEIGALFYHVGSPESAEIVFTGAIAVTVGHAFFGLDSLTLSLVLTTISSLGVGYFVLIQTHLNWLWAIIAFIAFYAFILSMFKLRDSVRRRHNSW
;
A
#
# COMPACT_ATOMS: atom_id res chain seq x y z
N MET A 1 33.81 -5.73 8.07
CA MET A 1 32.35 -5.77 7.82
C MET A 1 31.97 -4.52 7.05
N LYS A 2 31.52 -4.65 5.79
CA LYS A 2 31.16 -3.51 4.95
C LYS A 2 29.80 -3.00 5.43
N GLN A 3 29.77 -1.89 6.17
CA GLN A 3 28.52 -1.21 6.51
C GLN A 3 27.89 -0.72 5.22
N SER A 4 26.96 -1.51 4.68
CA SER A 4 26.01 -1.04 3.68
C SER A 4 25.15 0.03 4.34
N SER A 5 25.50 1.31 4.19
CA SER A 5 24.65 2.41 4.68
C SER A 5 23.29 2.26 4.02
N LEU A 6 22.25 1.95 4.82
CA LEU A 6 20.87 1.98 4.35
C LEU A 6 20.60 3.35 3.76
N LYS A 7 20.22 3.40 2.47
CA LYS A 7 19.84 4.65 1.83
C LYS A 7 18.63 5.21 2.58
N PHE A 8 18.64 6.51 2.85
CA PHE A 8 17.56 7.21 3.55
C PHE A 8 16.17 6.83 2.99
N THR A 9 16.04 6.73 1.67
CA THR A 9 14.81 6.35 0.97
C THR A 9 14.29 4.98 1.38
N THR A 10 15.18 4.00 1.59
CA THR A 10 14.80 2.65 2.00
C THR A 10 14.35 2.64 3.46
N LEU A 11 15.09 3.32 4.34
CA LEU A 11 14.72 3.43 5.76
C LEU A 11 13.38 4.15 5.93
N PHE A 12 13.19 5.26 5.22
CA PHE A 12 11.92 5.97 5.15
C PHE A 12 10.80 5.05 4.68
N GLY A 13 11.01 4.31 3.58
CA GLY A 13 10.06 3.33 3.07
C GLY A 13 9.64 2.30 4.12
N VAL A 14 10.60 1.72 4.86
CA VAL A 14 10.29 0.77 5.96
C VAL A 14 9.42 1.42 7.02
N ILE A 15 9.83 2.58 7.53
CA ILE A 15 9.14 3.26 8.62
C ILE A 15 7.69 3.56 8.22
N VAL A 16 7.48 4.06 7.00
CA VAL A 16 6.15 4.40 6.50
C VAL A 16 5.29 3.14 6.30
N ILE A 17 5.87 2.04 5.80
CA ILE A 17 5.15 0.75 5.71
C ILE A 17 4.73 0.29 7.11
N VAL A 18 5.63 0.30 8.08
CA VAL A 18 5.35 -0.14 9.45
C VAL A 18 4.25 0.71 10.07
N LEU A 19 4.31 2.03 9.94
CA LEU A 19 3.25 2.93 10.40
C LEU A 19 1.92 2.63 9.71
N GLY A 20 1.93 2.44 8.39
CA GLY A 20 0.72 2.11 7.64
C GLY A 20 0.06 0.80 8.09
N VAL A 21 0.87 -0.25 8.29
CA VAL A 21 0.39 -1.54 8.81
C VAL A 21 -0.15 -1.41 10.23
N ILE A 22 0.50 -0.61 11.09
CA ILE A 22 0.00 -0.34 12.45
C ILE A 22 -1.36 0.37 12.40
N LEU A 23 -1.55 1.33 11.49
CA LEU A 23 -2.83 2.02 11.32
C LEU A 23 -3.93 1.06 10.83
N GLU A 24 -3.64 0.26 9.81
CA GLU A 24 -4.61 -0.72 9.29
C GLU A 24 -5.03 -1.73 10.36
N ILE A 25 -4.07 -2.37 11.02
CA ILE A 25 -4.36 -3.39 12.03
C ILE A 25 -4.95 -2.75 13.28
N GLY A 26 -4.42 -1.60 13.71
CA GLY A 26 -4.89 -0.89 14.90
C GLY A 26 -6.34 -0.43 14.78
N ALA A 27 -6.75 0.02 13.60
CA ALA A 27 -8.13 0.42 13.34
C ALA A 27 -9.13 -0.75 13.44
N LEU A 28 -8.68 -2.00 13.23
CA LEU A 28 -9.51 -3.18 13.47
C LEU A 28 -9.78 -3.45 14.96
N PHE A 29 -9.14 -2.71 15.87
CA PHE A 29 -9.42 -2.76 17.31
C PHE A 29 -10.11 -1.49 17.82
N TYR A 30 -10.35 -0.51 16.95
CA TYR A 30 -10.95 0.79 17.30
C TYR A 30 -12.21 1.05 16.48
N HIS A 31 -13.39 0.88 17.10
CA HIS A 31 -14.70 1.13 16.49
C HIS A 31 -14.88 0.52 15.09
N VAL A 32 -14.65 -0.79 14.98
CA VAL A 32 -14.77 -1.52 13.70
C VAL A 32 -16.14 -1.31 13.06
N GLY A 33 -16.15 -1.08 11.76
CA GLY A 33 -17.36 -0.80 10.97
C GLY A 33 -17.80 0.67 11.01
N SER A 34 -17.11 1.53 11.76
CA SER A 34 -17.38 2.96 11.78
C SER A 34 -16.64 3.71 10.66
N PRO A 35 -17.15 4.87 10.21
CA PRO A 35 -16.44 5.77 9.29
C PRO A 35 -15.05 6.16 9.79
N GLU A 36 -14.90 6.38 11.10
CA GLU A 36 -13.62 6.73 11.73
C GLU A 36 -12.59 5.62 11.55
N SER A 37 -12.96 4.36 11.83
CA SER A 37 -12.08 3.21 11.60
C SER A 37 -11.71 3.06 10.12
N ALA A 38 -12.67 3.34 9.22
CA ALA A 38 -12.49 3.26 7.78
C ALA A 38 -11.46 4.29 7.28
N GLU A 39 -11.53 5.53 7.76
CA GLU A 39 -10.56 6.58 7.43
C GLU A 39 -9.14 6.24 7.92
N ILE A 40 -9.02 5.65 9.11
CA ILE A 40 -7.72 5.22 9.64
C ILE A 40 -7.13 4.09 8.79
N VAL A 41 -7.94 3.07 8.45
CA VAL A 41 -7.52 1.97 7.56
C VAL A 41 -7.11 2.51 6.19
N PHE A 42 -7.90 3.43 5.61
CA PHE A 42 -7.57 4.06 4.33
C PHE A 42 -6.23 4.80 4.40
N THR A 43 -6.02 5.58 5.45
CA THR A 43 -4.76 6.29 5.69
C THR A 43 -3.58 5.31 5.80
N GLY A 44 -3.78 4.20 6.50
CA GLY A 44 -2.83 3.09 6.58
C GLY A 44 -2.49 2.52 5.20
N ALA A 45 -3.49 2.21 4.39
CA ALA A 45 -3.31 1.70 3.03
C ALA A 45 -2.53 2.64 2.11
N ILE A 46 -2.80 3.96 2.20
CA ILE A 46 -2.03 4.96 1.47
C ILE A 46 -0.58 4.99 1.98
N ALA A 47 -0.37 4.98 3.29
CA ALA A 47 0.97 4.94 3.87
C ALA A 47 1.76 3.69 3.43
N VAL A 48 1.17 2.49 3.50
CA VAL A 48 1.80 1.25 3.01
C VAL A 48 2.17 1.38 1.53
N THR A 49 1.27 1.92 0.71
CA THR A 49 1.50 2.11 -0.74
C THR A 49 2.67 3.07 -1.01
N VAL A 50 2.72 4.20 -0.29
CA VAL A 50 3.81 5.18 -0.40
C VAL A 50 5.13 4.56 0.07
N GLY A 51 5.13 3.95 1.25
CA GLY A 51 6.32 3.32 1.82
C GLY A 51 6.85 2.20 0.91
N HIS A 52 5.97 1.42 0.29
CA HIS A 52 6.32 0.42 -0.71
C HIS A 52 7.01 1.03 -1.93
N ALA A 53 6.52 2.15 -2.44
CA ALA A 53 7.15 2.86 -3.56
C ALA A 53 8.59 3.33 -3.23
N PHE A 54 8.83 3.78 -1.99
CA PHE A 54 10.15 4.26 -1.53
C PHE A 54 11.11 3.14 -1.10
N PHE A 55 10.59 2.06 -0.52
CA PHE A 55 11.41 0.92 -0.09
C PHE A 55 12.13 0.28 -1.29
N GLY A 56 11.45 0.24 -2.44
CA GLY A 56 12.03 -0.26 -3.68
C GLY A 56 12.27 -1.77 -3.64
N LEU A 57 11.27 -2.54 -3.18
CA LEU A 57 11.35 -4.00 -3.03
C LEU A 57 11.84 -4.70 -4.30
N ASP A 58 12.80 -5.61 -4.15
CA ASP A 58 13.20 -6.56 -5.19
C ASP A 58 12.39 -7.87 -5.13
N SER A 59 11.67 -8.11 -4.02
CA SER A 59 10.83 -9.30 -3.84
C SER A 59 9.43 -9.09 -4.39
N LEU A 60 9.10 -9.83 -5.45
CA LEU A 60 7.75 -9.85 -6.04
C LEU A 60 6.69 -10.27 -5.01
N THR A 61 6.97 -11.30 -4.21
CA THR A 61 6.02 -11.82 -3.22
C THR A 61 5.66 -10.76 -2.20
N LEU A 62 6.66 -10.08 -1.63
CA LEU A 62 6.41 -9.03 -0.63
C LEU A 62 5.65 -7.86 -1.26
N SER A 63 6.01 -7.49 -2.49
CA SER A 63 5.33 -6.44 -3.25
C SER A 63 3.84 -6.75 -3.47
N LEU A 64 3.51 -7.99 -3.87
CA LEU A 64 2.13 -8.43 -4.04
C LEU A 64 1.37 -8.46 -2.70
N VAL A 65 2.00 -8.92 -1.62
CA VAL A 65 1.39 -8.93 -0.28
C VAL A 65 1.04 -7.52 0.17
N LEU A 66 1.98 -6.58 0.09
CA LEU A 66 1.71 -5.18 0.47
C LEU A 66 0.65 -4.54 -0.41
N THR A 67 0.65 -4.84 -1.71
CA THR A 67 -0.38 -4.35 -2.64
C THR A 67 -1.76 -4.87 -2.26
N THR A 68 -1.88 -6.16 -1.94
CA THR A 68 -3.13 -6.77 -1.49
C THR A 68 -3.60 -6.13 -0.19
N ILE A 69 -2.72 -5.94 0.80
CA ILE A 69 -3.02 -5.31 2.09
C ILE A 69 -3.59 -3.90 1.86
N SER A 70 -2.86 -3.04 1.12
CA SER A 70 -3.34 -1.69 0.83
C SER A 70 -4.68 -1.70 0.08
N SER A 71 -4.85 -2.58 -0.92
CA SER A 71 -6.11 -2.67 -1.66
C SER A 71 -7.26 -3.13 -0.79
N LEU A 72 -7.04 -4.05 0.17
CA LEU A 72 -8.06 -4.45 1.14
C LEU A 72 -8.46 -3.26 2.02
N GLY A 73 -7.49 -2.45 2.47
CA GLY A 73 -7.80 -1.25 3.25
C GLY A 73 -8.67 -0.24 2.48
N VAL A 74 -8.39 -0.02 1.20
CA VAL A 74 -9.23 0.81 0.33
C VAL A 74 -10.62 0.19 0.12
N GLY A 75 -10.68 -1.13 -0.08
CA GLY A 75 -11.95 -1.86 -0.21
C GLY A 75 -12.81 -1.74 1.05
N TYR A 76 -12.21 -1.87 2.24
CA TYR A 76 -12.87 -1.67 3.52
C TYR A 76 -13.41 -0.24 3.66
N PHE A 77 -12.61 0.76 3.32
CA PHE A 77 -13.06 2.16 3.34
C PHE A 77 -14.30 2.38 2.49
N VAL A 78 -14.27 1.93 1.24
CA VAL A 78 -15.41 2.05 0.33
C VAL A 78 -16.62 1.25 0.84
N LEU A 79 -16.41 0.06 1.40
CA LEU A 79 -17.48 -0.75 1.97
C LEU A 79 -18.23 0.01 3.06
N ILE A 80 -17.52 0.64 4.00
CA ILE A 80 -18.14 1.41 5.09
C ILE A 80 -18.83 2.66 4.55
N GLN A 81 -18.16 3.41 3.66
CA GLN A 81 -18.70 4.65 3.11
C GLN A 81 -19.96 4.44 2.25
N THR A 82 -20.11 3.25 1.65
CA THR A 82 -21.25 2.90 0.80
C THR A 82 -22.32 2.09 1.52
N HIS A 83 -22.35 2.14 2.86
CA HIS A 83 -23.31 1.40 3.70
C HIS A 83 -23.30 -0.12 3.44
N LEU A 84 -22.11 -0.72 3.44
CA LEU A 84 -21.89 -2.16 3.25
C LEU A 84 -22.24 -2.67 1.84
N ASN A 85 -22.14 -1.81 0.82
CA ASN A 85 -22.30 -2.24 -0.57
C ASN A 85 -21.04 -2.95 -1.09
N TRP A 86 -21.09 -4.27 -1.09
CA TRP A 86 -20.00 -5.14 -1.51
C TRP A 86 -19.54 -4.94 -2.96
N LEU A 87 -20.44 -4.55 -3.87
CA LEU A 87 -20.08 -4.35 -5.28
C LEU A 87 -19.04 -3.23 -5.41
N TRP A 88 -19.28 -2.09 -4.76
CA TRP A 88 -18.36 -0.95 -4.82
C TRP A 88 -17.04 -1.23 -4.10
N ALA A 89 -17.08 -1.97 -2.99
CA ALA A 89 -15.87 -2.40 -2.30
C ALA A 89 -14.97 -3.28 -3.18
N ILE A 90 -15.55 -4.25 -3.91
CA ILE A 90 -14.83 -5.12 -4.84
C ILE A 90 -14.25 -4.31 -6.01
N ILE A 91 -15.06 -3.40 -6.59
CA ILE A 91 -14.59 -2.52 -7.67
C ILE A 91 -13.41 -1.66 -7.20
N ALA A 92 -13.50 -1.07 -6.01
CA ALA A 92 -12.44 -0.24 -5.44
C ALA A 92 -11.16 -1.04 -5.17
N PHE A 93 -11.31 -2.24 -4.59
CA PHE A 93 -10.19 -3.16 -4.38
C PHE A 93 -9.45 -3.45 -5.69
N ILE A 94 -10.17 -3.88 -6.73
CA ILE A 94 -9.59 -4.24 -8.03
C ILE A 94 -8.95 -3.02 -8.69
N ALA A 95 -9.64 -1.87 -8.69
CA ALA A 95 -9.14 -0.64 -9.30
C ALA A 95 -7.84 -0.16 -8.63
N PHE A 96 -7.79 -0.16 -7.30
CA PHE A 96 -6.60 0.26 -6.56
C PHE A 96 -5.45 -0.74 -6.71
N TYR A 97 -5.75 -2.04 -6.71
CA TYR A 97 -4.76 -3.09 -6.94
C TYR A 97 -4.12 -2.96 -8.34
N ALA A 98 -4.95 -2.81 -9.37
CA ALA A 98 -4.50 -2.60 -10.74
C ALA A 98 -3.69 -1.31 -10.90
N PHE A 99 -4.10 -0.23 -10.20
CA PHE A 99 -3.37 1.03 -10.17
C PHE A 99 -1.94 0.85 -9.63
N ILE A 100 -1.76 0.19 -8.49
CA ILE A 100 -0.43 -0.06 -7.93
C ILE A 100 0.42 -0.92 -8.86
N LEU A 101 -0.14 -1.99 -9.44
CA LEU A 101 0.58 -2.82 -10.41
C LEU A 101 1.04 -2.03 -11.65
N SER A 102 0.20 -1.08 -12.11
CA SER A 102 0.56 -0.22 -13.23
C SER A 102 1.78 0.66 -12.92
N MET A 103 1.90 1.13 -11.68
CA MET A 103 3.04 1.92 -11.21
C MET A 103 4.34 1.12 -11.21
N PHE A 104 4.31 -0.16 -10.82
CA PHE A 104 5.51 -1.01 -10.91
C PHE A 104 5.96 -1.23 -12.35
N LYS A 105 5.03 -1.50 -13.26
CA LYS A 105 5.33 -1.62 -14.69
C LYS A 105 5.95 -0.33 -15.26
N LEU A 106 5.45 0.83 -14.81
CA LEU A 106 6.00 2.13 -15.18
C LEU A 106 7.45 2.31 -14.68
N ARG A 107 7.69 2.03 -13.40
CA ARG A 107 9.03 2.09 -12.78
C ARG A 107 10.04 1.21 -13.52
N ASP A 108 9.65 -0.03 -13.83
CA ASP A 108 10.50 -0.96 -14.59
C ASP A 108 10.79 -0.46 -16.00
N SER A 109 9.79 0.10 -16.67
CA SER A 109 9.92 0.64 -18.03
C SER A 109 10.90 1.82 -18.07
N VAL A 110 10.82 2.72 -17.10
CA VAL A 110 11.74 3.86 -16.97
C VAL A 110 13.17 3.38 -16.70
N ARG A 111 13.35 2.42 -15.79
CA ARG A 111 14.67 1.87 -15.46
C ARG A 111 15.34 1.20 -16.66
N ARG A 112 14.58 0.44 -17.48
CA ARG A 112 15.12 -0.21 -18.68
C ARG A 112 15.58 0.80 -19.73
N ARG A 113 14.80 1.86 -19.97
CA ARG A 113 15.14 2.91 -20.95
C ARG A 113 16.36 3.74 -20.53
N HIS A 114 16.59 3.92 -19.23
CA HIS A 114 17.76 4.65 -18.75
C HIS A 114 19.08 3.85 -18.86
N ASN A 115 19.01 2.51 -18.97
CA ASN A 115 20.19 1.66 -19.17
C ASN A 115 20.57 1.46 -20.64
N SER A 116 19.72 1.90 -21.58
CA SER A 116 19.97 1.82 -23.03
C SER A 116 20.52 3.12 -23.62
N TRP A 117 20.86 4.08 -22.77
CA TRP A 117 21.59 5.31 -23.08
C TRP A 117 22.98 5.23 -22.44
#